data_AF-A0A8K0LTM4-F1
#
_entry.id   AF-A0A8K0LTM4-F1
#
_cell.length_a   1.000
_cell.length_b   1.000
_cell.length_c   1.000
_cell.angle_alpha   90.00
_cell.angle_beta   90.00
_cell.angle_gamma   90.00
#
_symmetry.space_group_name_H-M   'P 1'
#
loop_
_entity.id
_entity.type
_entity.pdbx_description
1 polymer ?
#
loop_
_entity_poly.entity_id
_entity_poly.type
_entity_poly.pdbx_seq_one_letter_code
_entity_poly.pdbx_strand_id
1 'polypeptide(L)'
;MRRLAVVYFLAAGGALCAAVLGGEGKKTSLGRLTEKLGTMREYRSCEETYGMGWATCGGSNSGSCYSPALGHSCCDVDNRYCRKGTWCAPVAGYCCLDNEDLVTCARNARFKPPDAQAPASFKPPPIQKTTSDTWLNDI
;
A
#
# COMPACT_ATOMS: atom_id res chain seq x y z
N MET A 1 -15.23 62.25 8.45
CA MET A 1 -14.20 62.49 7.42
C MET A 1 -14.14 61.27 6.51
N ARG A 2 -14.51 61.44 5.23
CA ARG A 2 -14.69 60.35 4.25
C ARG A 2 -13.34 60.00 3.63
N ARG A 3 -12.91 58.73 3.66
CA ARG A 3 -11.80 58.23 2.85
C ARG A 3 -12.38 57.52 1.62
N LEU A 4 -12.11 58.07 0.45
CA LEU A 4 -12.42 57.49 -0.86
C LEU A 4 -11.62 56.21 -1.07
N ALA A 5 -12.29 55.11 -1.43
CA ALA A 5 -11.66 53.90 -1.93
C ALA A 5 -11.64 53.96 -3.46
N VAL A 6 -10.44 53.99 -4.04
CA VAL A 6 -10.22 53.82 -5.48
C VAL A 6 -10.18 52.31 -5.74
N VAL A 7 -11.14 51.80 -6.50
CA VAL A 7 -11.22 50.39 -6.92
C VAL A 7 -10.71 50.30 -8.36
N TYR A 8 -9.56 49.65 -8.57
CA TYR A 8 -9.09 49.26 -9.90
C TYR A 8 -9.81 47.97 -10.32
N PHE A 9 -10.65 48.07 -11.36
CA PHE A 9 -11.25 46.93 -12.05
C PHE A 9 -10.39 46.57 -13.27
N LEU A 10 -9.72 45.42 -13.25
CA LEU A 10 -9.19 44.76 -14.45
C LEU A 10 -10.19 43.69 -14.88
N ALA A 11 -10.88 43.97 -15.98
CA ALA A 11 -11.82 43.08 -16.62
C ALA A 11 -11.09 42.22 -17.67
N ALA A 12 -11.09 40.90 -17.49
CA ALA A 12 -11.05 39.93 -18.58
C ALA A 12 -11.41 38.52 -18.05
N GLY A 13 -12.63 38.09 -18.33
CA GLY A 13 -12.95 36.68 -18.60
C GLY A 13 -13.11 35.74 -17.39
N GLY A 14 -14.37 35.46 -17.05
CA GLY A 14 -14.77 34.12 -16.60
C GLY A 14 -15.09 33.97 -15.11
N ALA A 15 -16.34 33.55 -14.88
CA ALA A 15 -16.93 33.04 -13.63
C ALA A 15 -17.15 34.03 -12.47
N LEU A 16 -18.42 34.42 -12.32
CA LEU A 16 -18.95 35.06 -11.11
C LEU A 16 -18.67 34.18 -9.88
N CYS A 17 -17.99 34.75 -8.90
CA CYS A 17 -18.17 34.39 -7.49
C CYS A 17 -18.43 35.68 -6.70
N ALA A 18 -19.71 35.94 -6.43
CA ALA A 18 -20.14 36.99 -5.52
C ALA A 18 -19.81 36.55 -4.09
N ALA A 19 -18.79 37.17 -3.49
CA ALA A 19 -18.56 37.09 -2.05
C ALA A 19 -19.48 38.10 -1.35
N VAL A 20 -20.47 37.60 -0.60
CA VAL A 20 -21.24 38.39 0.36
C VAL A 20 -20.52 38.35 1.70
N LEU A 21 -20.15 39.53 2.21
CA LEU A 21 -19.75 39.75 3.60
C LEU A 21 -20.92 40.35 4.37
N GLY A 22 -21.12 39.89 5.61
CA GLY A 22 -21.72 40.72 6.66
C GLY A 22 -22.89 40.09 7.42
N GLY A 23 -22.64 39.75 8.69
CA GLY A 23 -23.68 39.36 9.65
C GLY A 23 -23.11 39.06 11.04
N GLU A 24 -22.76 40.10 11.79
CA GLU A 24 -22.50 39.99 13.23
C GLU A 24 -23.83 39.79 13.98
N GLY A 25 -23.97 38.68 14.72
CA GLY A 25 -25.19 38.39 15.44
C GLY A 25 -25.07 37.25 16.46
N LYS A 26 -24.99 37.66 17.73
CA LYS A 26 -25.45 36.95 18.95
C LYS A 26 -24.65 35.73 19.46
N LYS A 27 -24.04 35.94 20.62
CA LYS A 27 -23.66 34.92 21.60
C LYS A 27 -24.92 34.21 22.13
N THR A 28 -25.06 32.92 21.83
CA THR A 28 -25.88 31.97 22.60
C THR A 28 -25.25 30.58 22.49
N SER A 29 -24.46 30.24 23.51
CA SER A 29 -24.43 28.92 24.17
C SER A 29 -24.95 27.71 23.37
N LEU A 30 -24.24 27.29 22.34
CA LEU A 30 -24.37 25.93 21.79
C LEU A 30 -22.99 25.36 21.44
N GLY A 31 -22.07 25.45 22.41
CA GLY A 31 -20.98 24.48 22.48
C GLY A 31 -21.56 23.11 22.84
N ARG A 32 -21.80 22.25 21.84
CA ARG A 32 -21.89 20.77 21.95
C ARG A 32 -22.26 20.02 20.66
N LEU A 33 -22.00 20.55 19.46
CA LEU A 33 -22.16 19.76 18.22
C LEU A 33 -20.88 19.66 17.38
N THR A 34 -19.75 20.11 17.93
CA THR A 34 -18.41 19.91 17.37
C THR A 34 -17.68 18.77 18.08
N GLU A 35 -18.38 17.68 18.42
CA GLU A 35 -17.82 16.49 19.09
C GLU A 35 -18.55 15.19 18.66
N LYS A 36 -18.79 14.95 17.36
CA LYS A 36 -19.11 13.56 16.90
C LYS A 36 -19.07 13.29 15.38
N LEU A 37 -18.19 13.95 14.64
CA LEU A 37 -17.79 13.48 13.29
C LEU A 37 -16.30 13.14 13.24
N GLY A 38 -15.72 12.82 14.41
CA GLY A 38 -14.47 12.12 14.53
C GLY A 38 -14.74 10.62 14.76
N THR A 39 -13.98 9.80 14.04
CA THR A 39 -13.72 8.38 14.32
C THR A 39 -14.88 7.40 14.12
N MET A 40 -15.19 7.09 12.86
CA MET A 40 -15.07 5.74 12.31
C MET A 40 -15.22 5.89 10.79
N ARG A 41 -14.12 6.04 10.06
CA ARG A 41 -14.12 5.58 8.67
C ARG A 41 -14.23 4.07 8.84
N GLU A 42 -15.48 3.57 8.85
CA GLU A 42 -15.77 2.13 8.84
C GLU A 42 -14.79 1.54 7.83
N TYR A 43 -13.86 0.72 8.34
CA TYR A 43 -12.89 0.03 7.49
C TYR A 43 -13.72 -0.97 6.69
N ARG A 44 -14.30 -0.50 5.58
CA ARG A 44 -14.95 -1.38 4.62
C ARG A 44 -13.89 -2.32 4.13
N SER A 45 -14.23 -3.60 4.15
CA SER A 45 -13.39 -4.63 3.57
C SER A 45 -13.11 -4.31 2.10
N CYS A 46 -12.01 -4.87 1.58
CA CYS A 46 -11.69 -4.74 0.16
C CYS A 46 -12.83 -5.28 -0.72
N GLU A 47 -13.50 -6.33 -0.27
CA GLU A 47 -14.67 -6.90 -0.95
C GLU A 47 -15.87 -5.95 -0.95
N GLU A 48 -16.16 -5.25 0.15
CA GLU A 48 -17.23 -4.23 0.19
C GLU A 48 -16.91 -2.99 -0.64
N THR A 49 -15.62 -2.68 -0.83
CA THR A 49 -15.17 -1.49 -1.54
C THR A 49 -15.08 -1.72 -3.05
N TYR A 50 -14.56 -2.88 -3.46
CA TYR A 50 -14.24 -3.18 -4.86
C TYR A 50 -15.01 -4.38 -5.44
N GLY A 51 -15.74 -5.12 -4.61
CA GLY A 51 -16.54 -6.28 -5.00
C GLY A 51 -15.86 -7.63 -4.72
N MET A 52 -16.59 -8.70 -5.03
CA MET A 52 -16.12 -10.08 -4.86
C MET A 52 -14.79 -10.32 -5.61
N GLY A 53 -13.87 -11.04 -4.97
CA GLY A 53 -12.55 -11.34 -5.54
C GLY A 53 -11.46 -10.31 -5.22
N TRP A 54 -11.78 -9.30 -4.40
CA TRP A 54 -10.79 -8.39 -3.81
C TRP A 54 -10.51 -8.80 -2.36
N ALA A 55 -9.23 -8.91 -2.03
CA ALA A 55 -8.74 -9.31 -0.72
C ALA A 55 -7.80 -8.23 -0.15
N THR A 56 -7.67 -8.22 1.17
CA THR A 56 -6.74 -7.34 1.88
C THR A 56 -5.33 -7.94 1.82
N CYS A 57 -4.35 -7.15 1.38
CA CYS A 57 -2.95 -7.55 1.29
C CYS A 57 -2.19 -7.13 2.54
N GLY A 58 -1.68 -8.06 3.35
CA GLY A 58 -0.92 -7.73 4.56
C GLY A 58 -1.71 -7.63 5.86
N GLY A 59 -2.79 -8.41 5.95
CA GLY A 59 -3.59 -8.59 7.17
C GLY A 59 -4.67 -7.53 7.37
N SER A 60 -5.42 -7.66 8.47
CA SER A 60 -6.64 -6.86 8.74
C SER A 60 -6.41 -5.36 8.92
N ASN A 61 -5.16 -4.94 9.16
CA ASN A 61 -4.81 -3.54 9.39
C ASN A 61 -4.23 -2.84 8.15
N SER A 62 -4.01 -3.55 7.05
CA SER A 62 -3.49 -2.93 5.84
C SER A 62 -4.63 -2.24 5.08
N GLY A 63 -4.33 -1.07 4.52
CA GLY A 63 -5.27 -0.34 3.65
C GLY A 63 -5.17 -0.76 2.18
N SER A 64 -4.45 -1.85 1.87
CA SER A 64 -4.13 -2.23 0.50
C SER A 64 -4.98 -3.41 0.06
N CYS A 65 -5.75 -3.19 -1.02
CA CYS A 65 -6.60 -4.19 -1.62
C CYS A 65 -5.99 -4.71 -2.91
N TYR A 66 -6.03 -6.03 -3.11
CA TYR A 66 -5.54 -6.69 -4.31
C TYR A 66 -6.55 -7.72 -4.81
N SER A 67 -6.44 -8.12 -6.08
CA SER A 67 -7.31 -9.14 -6.65
C SER A 67 -6.47 -10.18 -7.41
N PRO A 68 -6.39 -11.43 -6.91
CA PRO A 68 -5.74 -12.52 -7.62
C PRO A 68 -6.38 -12.79 -8.99
N ALA A 69 -7.69 -12.55 -9.12
CA ALA A 69 -8.42 -12.72 -10.39
C ALA A 69 -7.91 -11.78 -11.49
N LEU A 70 -7.41 -10.61 -11.12
CA LEU A 70 -6.78 -9.66 -12.05
C LEU A 70 -5.29 -9.97 -12.29
N GLY A 71 -4.74 -10.98 -11.62
CA GLY A 71 -3.31 -11.30 -11.64
C GLY A 71 -2.47 -10.38 -10.73
N HIS A 72 -3.08 -9.74 -9.72
CA HIS A 72 -2.31 -8.99 -8.72
C HIS A 72 -1.67 -9.94 -7.72
N SER A 73 -0.46 -9.59 -7.27
CA SER A 73 0.30 -10.33 -6.26
C SER A 73 0.42 -9.50 -4.99
N CYS A 74 0.14 -10.09 -3.83
CA CYS A 74 0.33 -9.42 -2.54
C CYS A 74 1.77 -9.59 -2.05
N CYS A 75 2.37 -8.52 -1.54
CA CYS A 75 3.75 -8.47 -1.09
C CYS A 75 3.82 -8.48 0.44
N ASP A 76 4.48 -9.51 0.98
CA ASP A 76 4.60 -9.70 2.44
C ASP A 76 5.50 -8.65 3.12
N VAL A 77 6.40 -8.03 2.36
CA VAL A 77 7.42 -7.12 2.92
C VAL A 77 6.84 -5.77 3.31
N ASP A 78 5.89 -5.25 2.53
CA ASP A 78 5.35 -3.90 2.70
C ASP A 78 3.82 -3.84 2.71
N ASN A 79 3.16 -5.00 2.69
CA ASN A 79 1.71 -5.12 2.65
C ASN A 79 1.09 -4.39 1.45
N ARG A 80 1.84 -4.21 0.36
CA ARG A 80 1.35 -3.64 -0.91
C ARG A 80 1.14 -4.73 -1.93
N TYR A 81 0.55 -4.37 -3.07
CA TYR A 81 0.36 -5.31 -4.16
C TYR A 81 1.10 -4.87 -5.43
N CYS A 82 1.56 -5.87 -6.18
CA CYS A 82 2.08 -5.74 -7.52
C CYS A 82 0.99 -6.08 -8.54
N ARG A 83 1.04 -5.43 -9.70
CA ARG A 83 0.04 -5.62 -10.77
C ARG A 83 0.35 -6.91 -11.54
N LYS A 84 -0.57 -7.30 -12.42
CA LYS A 84 -0.33 -8.39 -13.37
C LYS A 84 0.92 -8.14 -14.21
N GLY A 85 1.72 -9.19 -14.41
CA GLY A 85 2.99 -9.10 -15.12
C GLY A 85 4.15 -8.65 -14.23
N THR A 86 3.91 -8.52 -12.92
CA THR A 86 4.94 -8.15 -11.95
C THR A 86 4.89 -9.02 -10.69
N TRP A 87 6.05 -9.22 -10.08
CA TRP A 87 6.26 -9.93 -8.82
C TRP A 87 6.85 -9.00 -7.75
N CYS A 88 6.66 -9.38 -6.49
CA CYS A 88 7.09 -8.60 -5.33
C CYS A 88 8.60 -8.76 -5.11
N ALA A 89 9.35 -7.66 -5.21
CA ALA A 89 10.75 -7.66 -4.86
C ALA A 89 10.95 -8.01 -3.37
N PRO A 90 12.10 -8.58 -2.96
CA PRO A 90 12.42 -8.82 -1.56
C PRO A 90 12.73 -7.53 -0.77
N VAL A 91 12.43 -6.37 -1.35
CA VAL A 91 12.62 -5.04 -0.77
C VAL A 91 11.28 -4.31 -0.83
N ALA A 92 10.87 -3.71 0.29
CA ALA A 92 9.63 -2.95 0.41
C ALA A 92 9.49 -1.89 -0.69
N GLY A 93 8.31 -1.79 -1.31
CA GLY A 93 7.96 -0.74 -2.25
C GLY A 93 8.32 -1.02 -3.71
N TYR A 94 8.81 -2.21 -4.05
CA TYR A 94 9.27 -2.52 -5.40
C TYR A 94 8.55 -3.72 -6.02
N CYS A 95 8.11 -3.54 -7.27
CA CYS A 95 7.53 -4.57 -8.13
C CYS A 95 8.42 -4.75 -9.35
N CYS A 96 8.86 -5.97 -9.58
CA CYS A 96 9.69 -6.36 -10.69
C CYS A 96 8.86 -7.04 -11.78
N LEU A 97 9.24 -6.94 -13.05
CA LEU A 97 8.55 -7.61 -14.16
C LEU A 97 8.74 -9.13 -14.11
N ASP A 98 7.73 -9.91 -14.52
CA ASP A 98 7.79 -11.38 -14.52
C ASP A 98 8.90 -11.97 -15.40
N ASN A 99 9.41 -11.19 -16.35
CA ASN A 99 10.49 -11.58 -17.26
C ASN A 99 11.85 -10.97 -16.91
N GLU A 100 12.01 -10.30 -15.76
CA GLU A 100 13.30 -9.79 -15.30
C GLU A 100 13.77 -10.54 -14.04
N ASP A 101 15.09 -10.76 -13.96
CA ASP A 101 15.73 -11.29 -12.75
C ASP A 101 15.89 -10.19 -11.68
N LEU A 102 16.10 -10.59 -10.42
CA LEU A 102 16.23 -9.67 -9.29
C LEU A 102 17.36 -8.63 -9.50
N VAL A 103 18.47 -9.02 -10.13
CA VAL A 103 19.62 -8.12 -10.36
C VAL A 103 19.26 -7.08 -11.41
N THR A 104 18.61 -7.47 -12.50
CA THR A 104 18.10 -6.57 -13.53
C THR A 104 17.06 -5.61 -12.96
N CYS A 105 16.08 -6.13 -12.20
CA CYS A 105 15.08 -5.31 -11.54
C CYS A 105 15.72 -4.29 -10.59
N ALA A 106 16.63 -4.73 -9.72
CA ALA A 106 17.31 -3.87 -8.76
C ALA A 106 18.09 -2.75 -9.45
N ARG A 107 18.76 -3.05 -10.56
CA ARG A 107 19.45 -2.05 -11.38
C ARG A 107 18.49 -1.02 -11.99
N ASN A 108 17.35 -1.49 -12.50
CA ASN A 108 16.34 -0.64 -13.15
C ASN A 108 15.60 0.24 -12.14
N ALA A 109 15.18 -0.36 -11.03
CA ALA A 109 14.46 0.29 -9.94
C ALA A 109 15.36 1.01 -8.92
N ARG A 110 16.68 0.94 -9.10
CA ARG A 110 17.71 1.61 -8.28
C ARG A 110 17.67 1.22 -6.80
N PHE A 111 17.31 -0.03 -6.48
CA PHE A 111 17.46 -0.57 -5.12
C PHE A 111 18.69 -1.49 -5.04
N LYS A 112 19.25 -1.64 -3.84
CA LYS A 112 20.30 -2.63 -3.59
C LYS A 112 19.59 -3.97 -3.34
N PRO A 113 19.78 -5.00 -4.18
CA PRO A 113 19.20 -6.30 -3.87
C PRO A 113 19.80 -6.77 -2.55
N PRO A 114 19.02 -7.44 -1.66
CA PRO A 114 19.61 -8.08 -0.50
C PRO A 114 20.75 -8.96 -1.02
N ASP A 115 21.95 -8.78 -0.47
CA ASP A 115 23.13 -9.56 -0.86
C ASP A 115 22.64 -11.00 -0.88
N ALA A 116 22.61 -11.61 -2.08
CA ALA A 116 22.05 -12.94 -2.27
C ALA A 116 22.69 -13.78 -1.17
N GLN A 117 21.91 -14.14 -0.14
CA GLN A 117 22.46 -14.81 1.01
C GLN A 117 23.23 -15.96 0.42
N ALA A 118 24.56 -15.95 0.57
CA ALA A 118 25.40 -17.07 0.20
C ALA A 118 24.63 -18.30 0.67
N PRO A 119 24.23 -19.20 -0.24
CA PRO A 119 23.11 -20.13 -0.05
C PRO A 119 23.18 -20.60 1.38
N ALA A 120 22.20 -20.17 2.20
CA ALA A 120 22.24 -20.30 3.66
C ALA A 120 22.86 -21.64 3.93
N SER A 121 24.10 -21.67 4.45
CA SER A 121 24.96 -22.85 4.45
C SER A 121 24.05 -24.01 4.80
N PHE A 122 23.68 -24.77 3.76
CA PHE A 122 22.98 -26.01 3.97
C PHE A 122 24.09 -26.77 4.64
N LYS A 123 24.12 -26.73 5.97
CA LYS A 123 24.69 -27.80 6.74
C LYS A 123 23.78 -28.93 6.29
N PRO A 124 24.21 -29.79 5.33
CA PRO A 124 23.36 -30.89 4.95
C PRO A 124 22.97 -31.55 6.27
N PRO A 125 21.69 -31.92 6.46
CA PRO A 125 21.34 -32.71 7.63
C PRO A 125 22.37 -33.84 7.71
N PRO A 126 22.96 -34.09 8.89
CA PRO A 126 24.00 -35.11 9.02
C PRO A 126 23.47 -36.35 8.32
N ILE A 127 24.21 -36.79 7.29
CA ILE A 127 23.88 -38.00 6.54
C ILE A 127 23.80 -39.08 7.59
N GLN A 128 22.58 -39.49 7.95
CA GLN A 128 22.39 -40.65 8.80
C GLN A 128 22.87 -41.79 7.94
N LYS A 129 24.08 -42.27 8.27
CA LYS A 129 24.67 -43.45 7.68
C LYS A 129 23.80 -44.61 8.14
N THR A 130 22.77 -44.93 7.38
CA THR A 130 22.03 -46.18 7.53
C THR A 130 22.99 -47.30 7.16
N THR A 131 23.71 -47.81 8.15
CA THR A 131 24.30 -49.15 8.10
C THR A 131 23.15 -50.15 8.07
N SER A 132 22.61 -50.34 6.87
CA SER A 132 21.79 -51.51 6.52
C SER A 132 22.71 -52.56 5.89
N ASP A 133 23.79 -52.90 6.60
CA ASP A 133 24.69 -54.02 6.29
C ASP A 133 24.69 -54.97 7.49
N THR A 134 23.53 -55.54 7.76
CA THR A 134 23.37 -56.74 8.59
C THR A 134 22.08 -57.38 8.08
N TRP A 135 22.03 -58.70 7.97
CA TRP A 135 20.92 -59.52 7.44
C TRP A 135 20.92 -59.84 5.94
N LEU A 136 22.04 -60.32 5.40
CA LEU A 136 21.99 -61.27 4.28
C LEU A 136 23.25 -62.16 4.27
N ASN A 137 23.41 -62.95 5.32
CA ASN A 137 24.43 -64.01 5.41
C ASN A 137 23.94 -65.21 6.24
N ASP A 138 22.65 -65.53 6.12
CA ASP A 138 22.10 -66.81 6.58
C ASP A 138 21.01 -67.24 5.59
N ILE A 139 21.40 -68.05 4.59
CA ILE A 139 20.68 -69.18 3.93
C ILE A 139 21.61 -69.76 2.87
#